data_AF-A0A7W1P6C2-F1
#
_entry.id   AF-A0A7W1P6C2-F1
#
_cell.length_a   1.000
_cell.length_b   1.000
_cell.length_c   1.000
_cell.angle_alpha   90.00
_cell.angle_beta   90.00
_cell.angle_gamma   90.00
#
_symmetry.space_group_name_H-M   'P 1'
#
loop_
_entity.id
_entity.type
_entity.pdbx_description
1 polymer ?
#
loop_
_entity_poly.entity_id
_entity_poly.type
_entity_poly.pdbx_seq_one_letter_code
_entity_poly.pdbx_strand_id
1 'polypeptide(L)' 'MDIIGLGFDTTDIPRIAATYKRYGERFLRRIYTDGEIAYCMRRRDPVPSLAGRFASKEAAMKA' A
#
# COMPACT_ATOMS: atom_id res chain seq x y z
N MET A 1 11.51 12.65 -25.14
CA MET A 1 10.43 12.12 -24.30
C MET A 1 10.77 12.57 -22.92
N ASP A 2 10.05 13.56 -22.42
CA ASP A 2 10.46 14.31 -21.24
C ASP A 2 9.74 13.76 -20.00
N ILE A 3 10.44 13.74 -18.88
CA ILE A 3 9.88 13.32 -17.60
C ILE A 3 8.88 14.38 -17.16
N ILE A 4 7.61 13.99 -17.02
CA ILE A 4 6.53 14.88 -16.56
C ILE A 4 6.49 15.05 -15.04
N GLY A 5 7.10 14.13 -14.29
CA GLY A 5 7.08 14.11 -12.83
C GLY A 5 7.84 12.93 -12.22
N LEU A 6 8.32 13.10 -10.98
CA LEU A 6 9.06 12.09 -10.22
C LEU A 6 8.61 12.13 -8.76
N GLY A 7 8.23 10.97 -8.22
CA GLY A 7 7.81 10.85 -6.83
C GLY A 7 8.47 9.67 -6.12
N PHE A 8 8.71 9.85 -4.82
CA PHE A 8 9.33 8.86 -3.94
C PHE A 8 8.60 8.83 -2.60
N ASP A 9 8.46 7.64 -2.03
CA ASP A 9 7.90 7.47 -0.69
C ASP A 9 8.51 6.25 -0.01
N THR A 10 8.64 6.35 1.32
CA THR A 10 9.00 5.23 2.19
C THR A 10 7.92 5.07 3.24
N THR A 11 7.59 3.82 3.55
CA THR A 11 6.62 3.50 4.60
C THR A 11 7.13 2.37 5.46
N ASP A 12 6.95 2.54 6.76
CA ASP A 12 7.30 1.54 7.76
C ASP A 12 6.29 0.37 7.77
N ILE A 13 6.80 -0.86 7.65
CA ILE A 13 6.00 -2.09 7.62
C ILE A 13 5.24 -2.28 8.94
N PRO A 14 5.90 -2.21 10.13
CA PRO A 14 5.24 -2.15 11.44
C PRO A 14 4.05 -1.20 11.53
N ARG A 15 4.15 0.02 10.96
CA ARG A 15 3.05 1.00 10.96
C ARG A 15 1.83 0.50 10.19
N ILE A 16 2.06 -0.10 9.03
CA ILE A 16 0.99 -0.70 8.22
C ILE A 16 0.42 -1.93 8.92
N ALA A 17 1.26 -2.74 9.56
CA ALA A 17 0.83 -3.88 10.38
C ALA A 17 -0.13 -3.43 11.49
N ALA A 18 0.25 -2.40 12.25
CA ALA A 18 -0.56 -1.87 13.34
C ALA A 18 -1.89 -1.29 12.85
N THR A 19 -1.86 -0.56 11.73
CA THR A 19 -3.05 0.03 11.12
C THR A 19 -4.00 -1.05 10.60
N TYR A 20 -3.47 -2.05 9.91
CA TYR A 20 -4.23 -3.19 9.43
C TYR A 20 -4.83 -3.99 10.60
N LYS A 21 -4.06 -4.26 11.65
CA LYS A 21 -4.57 -4.93 12.86
C LYS A 21 -5.68 -4.13 13.56
N ARG A 22 -5.57 -2.80 13.58
CA ARG A 22 -6.53 -1.91 14.25
C ARG A 22 -7.83 -1.75 13.49
N TYR A 23 -7.79 -1.65 12.16
CA TYR A 23 -8.94 -1.28 11.33
C TYR A 23 -9.41 -2.37 10.38
N GLY A 24 -8.62 -3.43 10.20
CA GLY A 24 -8.93 -4.60 9.37
C GLY A 24 -9.38 -4.22 7.97
N GLU A 25 -10.51 -4.78 7.56
CA GLU A 25 -11.08 -4.62 6.23
C GLU A 25 -11.44 -3.17 5.88
N ARG A 26 -11.82 -2.34 6.86
CA ARG A 26 -12.15 -0.93 6.63
C ARG A 26 -10.93 -0.15 6.11
N PHE A 27 -9.74 -0.46 6.63
CA PHE A 27 -8.50 0.13 6.10
C PHE A 27 -8.23 -0.36 4.69
N LEU A 28 -8.43 -1.66 4.43
CA LEU A 28 -8.17 -2.24 3.12
C LEU A 28 -9.04 -1.63 2.04
N ARG A 29 -10.37 -1.65 2.23
CA ARG A 29 -11.33 -1.12 1.24
C ARG A 29 -11.20 0.39 1.01
N ARG A 30 -10.61 1.12 1.94
CA ARG A 30 -10.36 2.56 1.79
C ARG A 30 -9.16 2.88 0.90
N ILE A 31 -8.15 2.01 0.90
CA ILE A 31 -6.84 2.32 0.30
C ILE A 31 -6.54 1.46 -0.93
N TYR A 32 -7.05 0.24 -0.98
CA TYR A 32 -6.74 -0.75 -2.01
C TYR A 32 -7.99 -1.10 -2.81
N THR A 33 -7.79 -1.38 -4.10
CA THR A 33 -8.82 -1.95 -4.96
C THR A 33 -9.03 -3.44 -4.65
N ASP A 34 -10.15 -4.02 -5.07
CA ASP A 34 -10.45 -5.44 -4.82
C ASP A 34 -9.38 -6.38 -5.39
N GLY A 35 -8.84 -6.08 -6.57
CA GLY A 35 -7.75 -6.86 -7.18
C GLY A 35 -6.44 -6.79 -6.39
N GLU A 36 -6.13 -5.62 -5.79
CA GLU A 36 -4.96 -5.46 -4.93
C GLU A 36 -5.12 -6.20 -3.60
N ILE A 37 -6.32 -6.15 -3.01
CA ILE A 37 -6.63 -6.90 -1.79
C ILE A 37 -6.48 -8.39 -2.06
N ALA A 38 -7.10 -8.91 -3.12
CA ALA A 38 -6.99 -10.31 -3.51
C ALA A 38 -5.53 -10.72 -3.73
N TYR A 39 -4.73 -9.88 -4.39
CA TYR A 39 -3.31 -10.14 -4.61
C TYR A 39 -2.50 -10.17 -3.31
N CYS A 40 -2.70 -9.21 -2.40
CA CYS A 40 -1.94 -9.14 -1.16
C CYS A 40 -2.32 -10.28 -0.21
N MET A 41 -3.61 -10.59 -0.10
CA MET A 41 -4.14 -11.60 0.83
C MET A 41 -3.80 -13.03 0.44
N ARG A 42 -3.41 -13.29 -0.82
CA ARG A 42 -2.95 -14.63 -1.23
C ARG A 42 -1.60 -15.03 -0.60
N ARG A 43 -0.89 -14.09 0.02
CA ARG A 43 0.45 -14.32 0.60
C ARG A 43 0.33 -14.77 2.05
N ARG A 44 1.30 -15.57 2.51
CA ARG A 44 1.40 -16.01 3.91
C ARG A 44 1.42 -14.84 4.90
N ASP A 45 2.16 -13.79 4.57
CA ASP A 45 2.10 -12.50 5.26
C ASP A 45 1.73 -11.41 4.25
N PRO A 46 0.53 -10.82 4.35
CA PRO A 46 0.10 -9.76 3.43
C PRO A 46 0.74 -8.41 3.75
N VAL A 47 1.24 -8.17 4.97
CA VAL A 47 1.61 -6.83 5.46
C VAL A 47 2.73 -6.19 4.63
N PRO A 48 3.83 -6.87 4.27
CA PRO A 48 4.87 -6.28 3.42
C PRO A 48 4.35 -5.87 2.03
N SER A 49 3.43 -6.65 1.46
CA SER A 49 2.82 -6.31 0.16
C SER A 49 1.86 -5.13 0.25
N LEU A 50 1.08 -5.06 1.33
CA LEU A 50 0.24 -3.89 1.63
C LEU A 50 1.10 -2.64 1.80
N ALA A 51 2.18 -2.71 2.58
CA ALA A 51 3.08 -1.58 2.81
C ALA A 51 3.78 -1.09 1.52
N GLY A 52 4.29 -2.01 0.70
CA GLY A 52 4.89 -1.66 -0.58
C GLY A 52 3.91 -0.94 -1.51
N ARG A 53 2.68 -1.45 -1.62
CA ARG A 53 1.62 -0.79 -2.41
C ARG A 53 1.21 0.56 -1.84
N PHE A 54 1.15 0.69 -0.51
CA PHE A 54 0.88 1.98 0.14
C PHE A 54 1.93 3.01 -0.29
N ALA A 55 3.22 2.68 -0.16
CA ALA A 55 4.31 3.55 -0.59
C ALA A 55 4.27 3.86 -2.10
N SER A 56 3.95 2.87 -2.94
CA SER A 56 3.83 3.10 -4.39
C SER A 56 2.74 4.12 -4.74
N LYS A 57 1.61 4.11 -4.02
CA LYS A 57 0.52 5.07 -4.24
C LYS A 57 0.92 6.47 -3.79
N GLU A 58 1.56 6.60 -2.64
CA GLU A 58 2.10 7.89 -2.15
C GLU A 58 3.18 8.44 -3.08
N ALA A 59 4.08 7.60 -3.59
CA ALA A 59 5.08 7.99 -4.57
C ALA A 59 4.43 8.47 -5.87
N ALA A 60 3.44 7.75 -6.39
CA ALA A 60 2.72 8.15 -7.59
C ALA A 60 1.95 9.46 -7.42
N MET A 61 1.39 9.76 -6.23
CA MET A 61 0.73 11.04 -5.94
C MET A 61 1.68 12.24 -5.90
N LYS A 62 2.98 12.01 -5.74
CA LYS A 62 4.03 13.05 -5.70
C LYS A 62 4.69 13.30 -7.06
N ALA A 63 4.53 12.37 -7.99
CA ALA A 63 5.03 12.48 -9.36
C ALA A 63 4.06 13.37 -10.17
#